data_AF-A0A6P0IS62-F1
#
_entry.id   AF-A0A6P0IS62-F1
#
_cell.length_a   1.000
_cell.length_b   1.000
_cell.length_c   1.000
_cell.angle_alpha   90.00
_cell.angle_beta   90.00
_cell.angle_gamma   90.00
#
_symmetry.space_group_name_H-M   'P 1'
#
loop_
_entity.id
_entity.type
_entity.pdbx_description
1 polymer ?
#
loop_
_entity_poly.entity_id
_entity_poly.type
_entity_poly.pdbx_seq_one_letter_code
_entity_poly.pdbx_strand_id
1 'polypeptide(L)' 'MAQILKAIYHSGTFILQTACDLPEGVEVELVVQSPQVIPPKITDIEARQDFLRLLVERMQQNPIPSDSPKFTRDMFHERR' A
#
# COMPACT_ATOMS: atom_id res chain seq x y z
N MET A 1 32.47 -2.67 5.57
CA MET A 1 31.62 -2.39 4.38
C MET A 1 30.20 -2.80 4.76
N ALA A 2 29.20 -1.93 4.57
CA ALA A 2 27.81 -2.26 4.88
C ALA A 2 27.14 -2.90 3.66
N GLN A 3 26.51 -4.06 3.83
CA GLN A 3 25.75 -4.75 2.78
C GLN A 3 24.25 -4.60 3.09
N ILE A 4 23.49 -4.07 2.14
CA ILE A 4 22.03 -3.97 2.26
C ILE A 4 21.42 -5.23 1.70
N LEU A 5 20.77 -6.02 2.55
CA LEU A 5 20.07 -7.25 2.17
C LEU A 5 18.57 -6.99 2.12
N LYS A 6 17.91 -7.51 1.08
CA LYS A 6 16.45 -7.44 0.99
C LYS A 6 15.83 -8.62 1.72
N ALA A 7 14.84 -8.33 2.54
CA ALA A 7 14.04 -9.34 3.22
C ALA A 7 12.55 -9.05 3.08
N ILE A 8 11.74 -10.08 3.18
CA ILE A 8 10.28 -9.98 3.27
C ILE A 8 9.89 -10.34 4.71
N TYR A 9 9.13 -9.46 5.35
CA TYR A 9 8.53 -9.78 6.64
C TYR A 9 7.30 -10.67 6.43
N HIS A 10 7.34 -11.87 6.98
CA HIS A 10 6.26 -12.83 6.91
C HIS A 10 6.13 -13.56 8.26
N SER A 11 4.94 -13.52 8.86
CA SER A 11 4.59 -14.26 10.07
C SER A 11 5.58 -14.06 11.25
N GLY A 12 6.06 -12.84 11.47
CA GLY A 12 6.99 -12.54 12.56
C GLY A 12 8.47 -12.77 12.23
N THR A 13 8.79 -13.20 11.01
CA THR A 13 10.17 -13.51 10.58
C THR A 13 10.56 -12.70 9.34
N PHE A 14 11.82 -12.28 9.28
CA PHE A 14 12.39 -11.65 8.08
C PHE A 14 13.06 -12.72 7.21
N ILE A 15 12.48 -12.97 6.04
CA ILE A 15 12.96 -13.96 5.08
C ILE A 15 13.84 -13.25 4.06
N LEU A 16 15.15 -13.53 4.05
CA LEU A 16 16.08 -12.97 3.08
C LEU A 16 15.74 -13.43 1.66
N GLN A 17 15.78 -12.50 0.70
CA GLN A 17 15.56 -12.83 -0.72
C GLN A 17 16.79 -13.45 -1.38
N THR A 18 17.98 -13.19 -0.82
CA THR A 18 19.26 -13.72 -1.30
C THR A 18 20.01 -14.35 -0.13
N ALA A 19 20.68 -15.48 -0.37
CA ALA A 19 21.55 -16.09 0.62
C ALA A 19 22.61 -15.08 1.09
N CYS A 20 22.93 -15.15 2.38
CA CYS A 20 23.96 -14.31 2.98
C CYS A 20 24.77 -15.15 3.96
N ASP A 21 26.08 -15.16 3.78
CA ASP A 21 27.02 -15.90 4.62
C ASP A 21 27.49 -15.00 5.78
N LEU A 22 26.62 -14.84 6.78
CA LEU A 22 26.94 -14.15 8.03
C LEU A 22 27.20 -15.18 9.13
N PRO A 23 28.23 -14.99 9.98
CA PRO A 23 28.43 -15.85 11.13
C PRO A 23 27.26 -15.73 12.11
N GLU A 24 26.99 -16.82 12.84
CA GLU A 24 25.96 -16.82 13.88
C GLU A 24 26.30 -15.80 14.98
N GLY A 25 25.28 -15.10 15.49
CA GLY A 25 25.43 -14.10 16.55
C GLY A 25 25.87 -12.71 16.09
N VAL A 26 25.96 -12.45 14.78
CA VAL A 26 26.25 -11.10 14.26
C VAL A 26 25.05 -10.17 14.49
N GLU A 27 25.33 -9.01 15.08
CA GLU A 27 24.37 -7.93 15.18
C GLU A 27 24.12 -7.28 13.81
N VAL A 28 22.85 -7.04 13.50
CA VAL A 28 22.44 -6.41 12.25
C VAL A 28 21.44 -5.29 12.52
N GLU A 29 21.47 -4.26 11.68
CA GLU A 29 20.49 -3.18 11.72
C GLU A 29 19.35 -3.46 10.72
N LEU A 30 18.11 -3.26 11.16
CA LEU A 30 16.93 -3.52 10.35
C LEU A 30 16.27 -2.21 9.92
N VAL A 31 16.24 -1.96 8.61
CA VAL A 31 15.55 -0.79 8.03
C VAL A 31 14.26 -1.25 7.35
N VAL A 32 13.11 -0.92 7.94
CA VAL A 32 11.80 -1.22 7.38
C VAL A 32 11.32 -0.05 6.53
N GLN A 33 11.23 -0.27 5.22
CA GLN A 33 10.61 0.70 4.31
C GLN A 33 9.09 0.48 4.33
N SER A 34 8.34 1.42 4.89
CA SER A 34 6.89 1.39 4.78
C SER A 34 6.49 1.71 3.33
N PRO A 35 5.48 1.01 2.77
CA PRO A 35 4.99 1.33 1.44
C PRO A 35 4.44 2.76 1.48
N GLN A 36 5.17 3.69 0.86
CA GLN A 36 4.63 5.01 0.61
C GLN A 36 3.58 4.85 -0.48
N VAL A 37 2.31 5.04 -0.12
CA VAL A 37 1.24 5.23 -1.09
C VAL A 37 1.50 6.59 -1.75
N ILE A 38 2.31 6.58 -2.81
CA ILE A 38 2.54 7.76 -3.62
C ILE A 38 1.31 7.91 -4.51
N PRO A 39 0.47 8.96 -4.32
CA PRO A 39 -0.65 9.16 -5.20
C PRO A 39 -0.14 9.36 -6.63
N PRO A 40 -0.82 8.82 -7.65
CA PRO A 40 -0.44 9.06 -9.04
C PRO A 40 -0.43 10.57 -9.28
N LYS A 41 0.73 11.10 -9.63
CA LYS A 41 0.92 12.52 -9.87
C LYS A 41 0.46 12.82 -11.29
N ILE A 42 -0.79 13.24 -11.46
CA ILE A 42 -1.26 13.77 -12.74
C ILE A 42 -0.67 15.20 -12.85
N THR A 43 0.49 15.31 -13.50
CA THR A 43 1.20 16.59 -13.70
C THR A 43 0.59 17.44 -14.81
N ASP A 44 -0.11 16.82 -15.76
CA ASP A 44 -0.82 17.52 -16.82
C ASP A 44 -2.23 17.94 -16.36
N ILE A 45 -2.52 19.23 -16.48
CA ILE A 45 -3.78 19.83 -16.06
C ILE A 45 -4.94 19.33 -16.93
N GLU A 46 -4.73 19.14 -18.24
CA GLU A 46 -5.78 18.68 -19.16
C GLU A 46 -6.13 17.22 -18.88
N ALA A 47 -5.11 16.35 -18.80
CA ALA A 47 -5.31 14.95 -18.39
C ALA A 47 -6.01 14.82 -17.02
N ARG A 48 -5.74 15.74 -16.09
CA ARG A 48 -6.41 15.76 -14.78
C ARG A 48 -7.88 16.13 -14.89
N GLN A 49 -8.23 17.12 -15.71
CA GLN A 49 -9.62 17.52 -15.92
C GLN A 49 -10.43 16.39 -16.56
N ASP A 50 -9.86 15.73 -17.58
CA ASP A 50 -10.48 14.59 -18.26
C ASP A 50 -10.70 13.41 -17.33
N PHE A 51 -9.69 13.09 -16.53
CA PHE A 51 -9.78 12.02 -15.52
C PHE A 51 -10.89 12.30 -14.50
N LEU A 52 -10.97 13.53 -13.97
CA LEU A 52 -11.97 13.90 -12.98
C LEU A 52 -13.38 13.87 -13.55
N ARG A 53 -13.57 14.35 -14.78
CA ARG A 53 -14.85 14.25 -15.49
C ARG A 53 -15.31 12.80 -15.63
N LEU A 54 -14.43 11.92 -16.14
CA LEU A 54 -14.74 10.49 -16.31
C LEU A 54 -15.00 9.78 -14.96
N LEU A 55 -14.29 10.19 -13.91
CA LEU A 55 -14.52 9.66 -12.55
C LEU A 55 -15.93 10.00 -12.07
N VAL A 56 -16.34 11.26 -12.18
CA VAL A 56 -17.67 11.72 -11.76
C VAL A 56 -18.77 11.03 -12.56
N GLU A 57 -18.62 10.94 -13.88
CA GLU A 57 -19.58 10.24 -14.74
C GLU A 57 -19.78 8.78 -14.29
N ARG A 58 -18.70 8.05 -14.01
CA ARG A 58 -18.78 6.66 -13.52
C ARG A 58 -19.45 6.56 -12.16
N MET A 59 -19.18 7.49 -11.25
CA MET A 59 -19.84 7.53 -9.94
C MET A 59 -21.35 7.79 -10.06
N GLN A 60 -21.76 8.66 -10.99
CA GLN A 60 -23.17 8.94 -11.25
C GLN A 60 -23.89 7.76 -11.91
N GLN A 61 -23.21 7.01 -12.78
CA GLN A 61 -23.74 5.80 -13.41
C GLN A 61 -23.86 4.61 -12.45
N ASN A 62 -23.15 4.64 -11.33
CA ASN A 62 -23.19 3.60 -10.30
C ASN A 62 -23.53 4.20 -8.92
N PRO A 63 -24.75 4.73 -8.73
CA PRO A 63 -25.16 5.30 -7.47
C PRO A 63 -25.22 4.21 -6.40
N ILE A 64 -24.94 4.57 -5.15
CA ILE A 64 -25.14 3.68 -4.01
C ILE A 64 -26.65 3.38 -3.90
N PRO A 65 -27.07 2.11 -3.96
CA PRO A 65 -28.47 1.72 -3.79
C PRO A 65 -29.06 2.29 -2.49
N SER A 66 -30.32 2.72 -2.52
CA SER A 66 -30.97 3.36 -1.36
C SER A 66 -31.11 2.43 -0.15
N ASP A 67 -31.08 1.13 -0.37
CA ASP A 67 -31.09 0.05 0.62
C ASP A 67 -29.68 -0.35 1.11
N SER A 68 -28.63 0.35 0.66
CA SER A 68 -27.27 0.01 1.05
C SER A 68 -27.03 0.19 2.55
N PRO A 69 -26.38 -0.77 3.22
CA PRO A 69 -26.05 -0.65 4.63
C PRO A 69 -25.10 0.52 4.87
N LYS A 70 -25.44 1.38 5.82
CA LYS A 70 -24.57 2.48 6.26
C LYS A 70 -23.55 1.92 7.25
N PHE A 71 -22.32 1.72 6.78
CA PHE A 71 -21.23 1.32 7.65
C PHE A 71 -20.68 2.52 8.41
N THR A 72 -20.55 2.39 9.73
CA THR A 72 -19.79 3.32 10.55
C THR A 72 -18.30 3.05 10.39
N ARG A 73 -17.45 4.00 10.83
CA ARG A 73 -15.99 3.85 10.80
C ARG A 73 -15.55 2.54 11.45
N ASP A 74 -16.12 2.21 12.61
CA ASP A 74 -15.71 1.04 13.39
C ASP A 74 -16.10 -0.27 12.68
N MET A 75 -17.26 -0.31 12.02
CA MET A 75 -17.69 -1.47 11.22
C MET A 75 -16.77 -1.76 10.00
N PHE A 76 -16.03 -0.77 9.49
CA PHE A 76 -15.03 -1.00 8.44
C PHE A 76 -13.74 -1.62 8.97
N HIS A 77 -13.43 -1.45 10.25
CA HIS A 77 -12.20 -1.96 10.88
C HIS A 77 -12.38 -3.37 11.47
N GLU A 78 -13.61 -3.77 11.76
CA GLU A 78 -13.95 -5.08 12.34
C GLU A 78 -14.02 -6.23 11.31
N ARG A 79 -13.93 -5.92 10.01
CA ARG A 79 -13.89 -6.92 8.93
C ARG A 79 -12.44 -7.25 8.55
N ARG A 80 -11.69 -7.83 9.49
CA ARG A 80 -10.38 -8.44 9.21
C ARG A 80 -10.34 -9.88 9.68
#